data_AF-A0A2U1DVY7-F1
#
_entry.id   AF-A0A2U1DVY7-F1
#
_cell.length_a   1.000
_cell.length_b   1.000
_cell.length_c   1.000
_cell.angle_alpha   90.00
_cell.angle_beta   90.00
_cell.angle_gamma   90.00
#
_symmetry.space_group_name_H-M   'P 1'
#
loop_
_entity.id
_entity.type
_entity.pdbx_description
1 polymer ?
#
loop_
_entity_poly.entity_id
_entity_poly.type
_entity_poly.pdbx_seq_one_letter_code
_entity_poly.pdbx_strand_id
1 'polypeptide(L)'
;MQRLVQLALDLFDPPGTPAAGPSPVAAGFKPNQPQALVDQAPVAPKTIVSRPAAPAVPLPSLLSPAEFRHPQASREVLLGDAVVAYALQRARRRSIGFTVGADGLSVRAPSWVTLGAVDAALREKSDWILRKLSEARERQQRMEGGRIVWAHGAELPYLGEPLRLVLDPSHGFAGKGGALVAAVEQGGAATTPGLHIGLPHSASPAQVRDAVQAWLMRDARRHFTERLDHFAPLLGVRWASLRLSSANTRWGSAKADGSIRLNWRLLHYRPAIIDYVVAHELAHLRVMDHSPRFWDTVATVVPDYAQLRSHLRDEPAPLWD
;
A
#
# COMPACT_ATOMS: atom_id res chain seq x y z
N MET A 1 -32.00 14.97 -23.35
CA MET A 1 -30.73 15.67 -23.08
C MET A 1 -29.78 14.70 -22.40
N GLN A 2 -28.55 14.65 -22.90
CA GLN A 2 -27.66 13.50 -22.93
C GLN A 2 -27.16 13.05 -21.55
N ARG A 3 -27.19 11.72 -21.33
CA ARG A 3 -26.55 11.03 -20.20
C ARG A 3 -25.03 11.13 -20.37
N LEU A 4 -24.37 11.85 -19.47
CA LEU A 4 -22.92 11.77 -19.27
C LEU A 4 -22.60 10.42 -18.63
N VAL A 5 -22.22 9.45 -19.46
CA VAL A 5 -21.57 8.21 -19.02
C VAL A 5 -20.16 8.59 -18.58
N GLN A 6 -19.98 8.78 -17.27
CA GLN A 6 -18.68 8.85 -16.62
C GLN A 6 -18.12 7.42 -16.60
N LEU A 7 -17.23 7.10 -17.54
CA LEU A 7 -16.42 5.88 -17.49
C LEU A 7 -15.47 5.98 -16.29
N ALA A 8 -15.92 5.41 -15.17
CA ALA A 8 -15.07 4.98 -14.08
C ALA A 8 -14.28 3.77 -14.57
N LEU A 9 -12.96 3.91 -14.63
CA LEU A 9 -12.06 2.80 -14.93
C LEU A 9 -11.47 2.37 -13.59
N ASP A 10 -12.07 1.31 -13.05
CA ASP A 10 -11.59 0.52 -11.94
C ASP A 10 -10.29 -0.16 -12.39
N LEU A 11 -9.15 0.28 -11.87
CA LEU A 11 -7.86 -0.38 -12.09
C LEU A 11 -7.86 -1.83 -11.60
N PHE A 12 -8.93 -2.31 -10.95
CA PHE A 12 -9.01 -3.53 -10.15
C PHE A 12 -10.12 -4.52 -10.54
N ASP A 13 -10.66 -4.48 -11.77
CA ASP A 13 -11.55 -5.56 -12.23
C ASP A 13 -10.86 -6.94 -12.16
N PRO A 14 -11.55 -8.00 -11.67
CA PRO A 14 -10.94 -9.28 -11.39
C PRO A 14 -10.64 -10.06 -12.70
N PRO A 15 -9.39 -10.53 -12.92
CA PRO A 15 -9.14 -11.54 -13.94
C PRO A 15 -9.71 -12.90 -13.47
N GLY A 16 -10.31 -13.64 -14.40
CA GLY A 16 -10.81 -14.99 -14.18
C GLY A 16 -9.71 -15.93 -13.69
N THR A 17 -10.05 -16.73 -12.68
CA THR A 17 -9.19 -17.67 -11.96
C THR A 17 -8.57 -18.73 -12.88
N PRO A 18 -7.24 -18.88 -12.94
CA PRO A 18 -6.61 -20.13 -13.35
C PRO A 18 -6.31 -21.00 -12.12
N ALA A 19 -6.47 -22.31 -12.31
CA ALA A 19 -6.35 -23.35 -11.28
C ALA A 19 -4.92 -23.47 -10.72
N ALA A 20 -4.83 -23.68 -9.40
CA ALA A 20 -3.59 -23.92 -8.68
C ALA A 20 -3.04 -25.34 -8.95
N GLY A 21 -1.79 -25.41 -9.41
CA GLY A 21 -0.99 -26.63 -9.38
C GLY A 21 -0.28 -26.79 -8.02
N PRO A 22 0.01 -28.02 -7.57
CA PRO A 22 0.57 -28.28 -6.25
C PRO A 22 2.06 -27.91 -6.15
N SER A 23 2.44 -27.19 -5.08
CA SER A 23 3.84 -26.96 -4.71
C SER A 23 4.48 -28.22 -4.10
N PRO A 24 5.78 -28.48 -4.38
CA PRO A 24 6.48 -29.65 -3.88
C PRO A 24 6.88 -29.51 -2.41
N VAL A 25 6.88 -30.67 -1.75
CA VAL A 25 7.16 -30.87 -0.32
C VAL A 25 8.67 -30.73 -0.08
N ALA A 26 9.08 -29.82 0.82
CA ALA A 26 10.46 -29.71 1.28
C ALA A 26 10.76 -30.84 2.29
N ALA A 27 11.59 -31.80 1.88
CA ALA A 27 12.15 -32.84 2.75
C ALA A 27 13.47 -32.35 3.37
N GLY A 28 13.64 -32.49 4.69
CA GLY A 28 14.97 -32.39 5.30
C GLY A 28 15.08 -31.76 6.69
N PHE A 29 14.25 -32.14 7.66
CA PHE A 29 14.58 -31.89 9.07
C PHE A 29 15.22 -33.14 9.68
N LYS A 30 16.50 -33.03 10.08
CA LYS A 30 17.17 -34.09 10.84
C LYS A 30 16.52 -34.17 12.23
N PRO A 31 16.15 -35.37 12.72
CA PRO A 31 15.58 -35.53 14.06
C PRO A 31 16.60 -35.09 15.12
N ASN A 32 16.11 -34.32 16.09
CA ASN A 32 16.88 -33.78 17.19
C ASN A 32 17.32 -34.94 18.11
N GLN A 33 18.62 -35.27 18.13
CA GLN A 33 19.15 -36.25 19.08
C GLN A 33 19.32 -35.57 20.45
N PRO A 34 18.71 -36.08 21.52
CA PRO A 34 18.95 -35.56 22.85
C PRO A 34 20.43 -35.75 23.22
N GLN A 35 21.04 -34.70 23.77
CA GLN A 35 22.39 -34.79 24.32
C GLN A 35 22.43 -35.83 25.44
N ALA A 36 23.53 -36.59 25.50
CA ALA A 36 23.75 -37.57 26.56
C ALA A 36 23.65 -36.92 27.94
N LEU A 37 22.97 -37.61 28.87
CA LEU A 37 22.90 -37.24 30.27
C LEU A 37 24.31 -37.12 30.84
N VAL A 38 24.70 -35.92 31.24
CA VAL A 38 25.90 -35.66 32.02
C VAL A 38 25.57 -35.87 33.50
N ASP A 39 26.36 -36.70 34.19
CA ASP A 39 26.17 -37.05 35.61
C ASP A 39 26.38 -35.87 36.58
N GLN A 40 26.84 -34.72 36.09
CA GLN A 40 26.98 -33.50 36.89
C GLN A 40 26.44 -32.28 36.12
N ALA A 41 25.47 -31.60 36.72
CA ALA A 41 24.98 -30.32 36.23
C ALA A 41 26.11 -29.27 36.29
N PRO A 42 26.29 -28.43 35.26
CA PRO A 42 27.28 -27.36 35.30
C PRO A 42 26.97 -26.40 36.45
N VAL A 43 28.02 -25.96 37.14
CA VAL A 43 27.94 -25.04 38.27
C VAL A 43 27.26 -23.75 37.81
N ALA A 44 26.15 -23.39 38.46
CA ALA A 44 25.39 -22.19 38.15
C ALA A 44 26.32 -20.95 38.21
N PRO A 45 26.30 -20.06 37.20
CA PRO A 45 27.09 -18.84 37.24
C PRO A 45 26.66 -17.98 38.45
N LYS A 46 27.64 -17.60 39.27
CA LYS A 46 27.44 -16.82 40.52
C LYS A 46 27.09 -15.34 40.31
N THR A 47 26.79 -14.93 39.07
CA THR A 47 26.46 -13.54 38.76
C THR A 47 24.96 -13.42 38.51
N ILE A 48 24.19 -13.27 39.58
CA ILE A 48 22.79 -12.87 39.49
C ILE A 48 22.78 -11.35 39.33
N VAL A 49 22.53 -10.88 38.10
CA VAL A 49 22.19 -9.47 37.87
C VAL A 49 20.78 -9.27 38.44
N SER A 50 20.69 -8.75 39.67
CA SER A 50 19.42 -8.33 40.28
C SER A 50 18.91 -7.08 39.56
N ARG A 51 18.28 -7.27 38.41
CA ARG A 51 17.44 -6.24 37.79
C ARG A 51 16.09 -6.28 38.52
N PRO A 52 15.49 -5.15 38.91
CA PRO A 52 14.10 -5.13 39.36
C PRO A 52 13.26 -5.80 38.28
N ALA A 53 12.59 -6.90 38.61
CA ALA A 53 11.69 -7.56 37.70
C ALA A 53 10.60 -6.55 37.34
N ALA A 54 10.48 -6.19 36.06
CA ALA A 54 9.28 -5.54 35.58
C ALA A 54 8.08 -6.41 36.00
N PRO A 55 6.97 -5.82 36.47
CA PRO A 55 5.82 -6.61 36.93
C PRO A 55 5.44 -7.59 35.82
N ALA A 56 5.42 -8.87 36.17
CA ALA A 56 5.01 -9.93 35.25
C ALA A 56 3.61 -9.60 34.74
N VAL A 57 3.49 -9.37 33.44
CA VAL A 57 2.20 -9.16 32.79
C VAL A 57 1.39 -10.45 33.01
N PRO A 58 0.18 -10.37 33.59
CA PRO A 58 -0.64 -11.56 33.81
C PRO A 58 -0.88 -12.33 32.50
N LEU A 59 -0.73 -13.65 32.51
CA LEU A 59 -0.99 -14.53 31.35
C LEU A 59 -2.34 -14.29 30.64
N PRO A 60 -3.46 -13.92 31.31
CA PRO A 60 -4.70 -13.56 30.62
C PRO A 60 -4.59 -12.35 29.69
N SER A 61 -3.66 -11.43 29.97
CA SER A 61 -3.40 -10.24 29.13
C SER A 61 -2.66 -10.59 27.83
N LEU A 62 -2.08 -11.80 27.73
CA LEU A 62 -1.44 -12.32 26.52
C LEU A 62 -2.40 -13.14 25.63
N LEU A 63 -3.61 -13.45 26.13
CA LEU A 63 -4.62 -14.28 25.48
C LEU A 63 -5.91 -13.51 25.15
N SER A 64 -5.86 -12.17 25.14
CA SER A 64 -7.03 -11.39 24.77
C SER A 64 -7.39 -11.68 23.31
N PRO A 65 -8.63 -12.12 23.02
CA PRO A 65 -9.07 -12.43 21.67
C PRO A 65 -8.82 -11.22 20.76
N ALA A 66 -8.38 -11.45 19.52
CA ALA A 66 -8.14 -10.36 18.59
C ALA A 66 -9.43 -9.54 18.44
N GLU A 67 -9.36 -8.27 18.83
CA GLU A 67 -10.54 -7.41 18.88
C GLU A 67 -10.58 -6.52 17.63
N PHE A 68 -11.67 -6.61 16.86
CA PHE A 68 -11.93 -5.79 15.70
C PHE A 68 -13.18 -4.96 15.95
N ARG A 69 -13.09 -3.63 15.87
CA ARG A 69 -14.22 -2.74 16.17
C ARG A 69 -14.53 -1.78 15.03
N HIS A 70 -15.77 -1.82 14.58
CA HIS A 70 -16.31 -0.81 13.68
C HIS A 70 -16.74 0.45 14.46
N PRO A 71 -16.44 1.68 14.01
CA PRO A 71 -16.80 2.93 14.71
C PRO A 71 -18.31 3.06 14.97
N GLN A 72 -19.11 2.62 14.00
CA GLN A 72 -20.58 2.55 14.09
C GLN A 72 -21.09 1.16 14.49
N ALA A 73 -20.31 0.37 15.24
CA ALA A 73 -20.72 -0.96 15.63
C ALA A 73 -22.02 -0.91 16.43
N SER A 74 -22.97 -1.74 16.02
CA SER A 74 -24.27 -1.89 16.68
C SER A 74 -24.45 -3.28 17.30
N ARG A 75 -23.50 -4.18 17.00
CA ARG A 75 -23.52 -5.61 17.34
C ARG A 75 -22.10 -6.14 17.43
N GLU A 76 -21.96 -7.27 18.13
CA GLU A 76 -20.71 -8.01 18.26
C GLU A 76 -20.97 -9.49 17.99
N VAL A 77 -19.97 -10.17 17.45
CA VAL A 77 -19.98 -11.61 17.24
C VAL A 77 -18.60 -12.17 17.54
N LEU A 78 -18.55 -13.35 18.18
CA LEU A 78 -17.32 -14.13 18.32
C LEU A 78 -17.15 -15.00 17.07
N LEU A 79 -16.10 -14.75 16.29
CA LEU A 79 -15.71 -15.53 15.13
C LEU A 79 -14.35 -16.15 15.41
N GLY A 80 -14.30 -17.48 15.54
CA GLY A 80 -13.08 -18.16 16.01
C GLY A 80 -12.70 -17.70 17.42
N ASP A 81 -11.50 -17.15 17.55
CA ASP A 81 -10.93 -16.55 18.75
C ASP A 81 -10.93 -15.02 18.71
N ALA A 82 -11.69 -14.39 17.82
CA ALA A 82 -11.72 -12.94 17.64
C ALA A 82 -13.12 -12.36 17.91
N VAL A 83 -13.17 -11.27 18.68
CA VAL A 83 -14.39 -10.51 18.92
C VAL A 83 -14.51 -9.45 17.83
N VAL A 84 -15.57 -9.53 17.03
CA VAL A 84 -15.80 -8.61 15.91
C VAL A 84 -17.05 -7.78 16.17
N ALA A 85 -16.85 -6.49 16.49
CA ALA A 85 -17.91 -5.50 16.59
C ALA A 85 -18.19 -4.89 15.20
N TYR A 86 -19.43 -5.02 14.73
CA TYR A 86 -19.82 -4.70 13.36
C TYR A 86 -21.04 -3.79 13.28
N ALA A 87 -21.10 -2.99 12.21
CA ALA A 87 -22.26 -2.16 11.90
C ALA A 87 -23.32 -2.99 11.17
N LEU A 88 -24.52 -3.13 11.75
CA LEU A 88 -25.64 -3.80 11.10
C LEU A 88 -26.63 -2.77 10.56
N GLN A 89 -26.85 -2.77 9.26
CA GLN A 89 -27.82 -1.90 8.59
C GLN A 89 -28.90 -2.72 7.90
N ARG A 90 -30.16 -2.36 8.14
CA ARG A 90 -31.30 -2.94 7.42
C ARG A 90 -31.50 -2.21 6.08
N ALA A 91 -31.61 -2.95 4.98
CA ALA A 91 -31.73 -2.38 3.65
C ALA A 91 -32.68 -3.19 2.75
N ARG A 92 -33.23 -2.56 1.71
CA ARG A 92 -34.05 -3.26 0.71
C ARG A 92 -33.14 -4.06 -0.23
N ARG A 93 -32.95 -5.35 0.05
CA ARG A 93 -32.07 -6.25 -0.69
C ARG A 93 -32.56 -7.71 -0.63
N ARG A 94 -32.04 -8.55 -1.52
CA ARG A 94 -32.44 -9.98 -1.65
C ARG A 94 -31.58 -10.93 -0.81
N SER A 95 -30.37 -10.53 -0.45
CA SER A 95 -29.38 -11.35 0.29
C SER A 95 -28.79 -10.58 1.47
N ILE A 96 -28.03 -11.23 2.35
CA ILE A 96 -27.13 -10.59 3.32
C ILE A 96 -25.81 -10.26 2.61
N GLY A 97 -25.14 -9.17 2.98
CA GLY A 97 -23.85 -8.84 2.39
C GLY A 97 -22.92 -8.21 3.38
N PHE A 98 -21.66 -8.57 3.22
CA PHE A 98 -20.56 -8.22 4.10
C PHE A 98 -19.63 -7.28 3.36
N THR A 99 -19.14 -6.26 4.04
CA THR A 99 -18.12 -5.36 3.52
C THR A 99 -17.11 -5.15 4.63
N VAL A 100 -15.84 -5.38 4.35
CA VAL A 100 -14.73 -5.10 5.27
C VAL A 100 -13.96 -3.92 4.69
N GLY A 101 -14.10 -2.75 5.32
CA GLY A 101 -13.44 -1.51 4.94
C GLY A 101 -12.35 -1.12 5.92
N ALA A 102 -11.83 0.11 5.81
CA ALA A 102 -10.92 0.69 6.79
C ALA A 102 -11.57 0.78 8.18
N ASP A 103 -12.88 1.03 8.21
CA ASP A 103 -13.70 1.09 9.42
C ASP A 103 -14.05 -0.30 9.99
N GLY A 104 -13.60 -1.42 9.39
CA GLY A 104 -13.93 -2.76 9.84
C GLY A 104 -15.17 -3.37 9.15
N LEU A 105 -15.87 -4.28 9.83
CA LEU A 105 -16.96 -5.06 9.24
C LEU A 105 -18.30 -4.30 9.26
N SER A 106 -18.91 -4.15 8.08
CA SER A 106 -20.29 -3.69 7.91
C SER A 106 -21.15 -4.81 7.30
N VAL A 107 -22.33 -5.03 7.89
CA VAL A 107 -23.30 -6.04 7.48
C VAL A 107 -24.57 -5.33 7.05
N ARG A 108 -24.97 -5.53 5.79
CA ARG A 108 -26.26 -5.06 5.28
C ARG A 108 -27.21 -6.24 5.12
N ALA A 109 -28.37 -6.22 5.76
CA ALA A 109 -29.32 -7.34 5.73
C ALA A 109 -30.75 -6.86 5.40
N PRO A 110 -31.59 -7.68 4.72
CA PRO A 110 -33.01 -7.41 4.58
C PRO A 110 -33.72 -7.32 5.94
N SER A 111 -34.84 -6.60 6.02
CA SER A 111 -35.62 -6.48 7.26
C SER A 111 -36.24 -7.80 7.70
N TRP A 112 -36.60 -8.68 6.77
CA TRP A 112 -37.21 -10.00 7.04
C TRP A 112 -36.22 -11.05 7.54
N VAL A 113 -34.91 -10.82 7.38
CA VAL A 113 -33.87 -11.75 7.86
C VAL A 113 -33.69 -11.59 9.37
N THR A 114 -33.83 -12.68 10.12
CA THR A 114 -33.64 -12.65 11.58
C THR A 114 -32.17 -12.43 11.95
N LEU A 115 -31.91 -11.97 13.17
CA LEU A 115 -30.53 -11.82 13.67
C LEU A 115 -29.80 -13.16 13.73
N GLY A 116 -30.47 -14.24 14.14
CA GLY A 116 -29.86 -15.57 14.13
C GLY A 116 -29.41 -16.04 12.74
N ALA A 117 -30.15 -15.67 11.69
CA ALA A 117 -29.72 -15.94 10.30
C ALA A 117 -28.53 -15.07 9.88
N VAL A 118 -28.43 -13.84 10.37
CA VAL A 118 -27.23 -12.99 10.18
C VAL A 118 -26.03 -13.61 10.88
N ASP A 119 -26.18 -14.04 12.13
CA ASP A 119 -25.11 -14.67 12.91
C ASP A 119 -24.65 -16.00 12.28
N ALA A 120 -25.59 -16.81 11.77
CA ALA A 120 -25.26 -18.03 11.04
C ALA A 120 -24.43 -17.73 9.77
N ALA A 121 -24.84 -16.71 9.00
CA ALA A 121 -24.10 -16.31 7.80
C ALA A 121 -22.72 -15.70 8.12
N LEU A 122 -22.58 -14.98 9.25
CA LEU A 122 -21.29 -14.49 9.74
C LEU A 122 -20.36 -15.64 10.12
N ARG A 123 -20.87 -16.66 10.81
CA ARG A 123 -20.11 -17.86 11.19
C ARG A 123 -19.71 -18.68 9.98
N GLU A 124 -20.58 -18.84 8.98
CA GLU A 124 -20.25 -19.53 7.72
C GLU A 124 -19.11 -18.83 6.96
N LYS A 125 -18.98 -17.50 7.10
CA LYS A 125 -17.92 -16.69 6.47
C LYS A 125 -16.80 -16.32 7.43
N SER A 126 -16.67 -16.98 8.59
CA SER A 126 -15.69 -16.64 9.64
C SER A 126 -14.29 -16.44 9.08
N ASP A 127 -13.78 -17.42 8.35
CA ASP A 127 -12.39 -17.46 7.89
C ASP A 127 -12.12 -16.34 6.87
N TRP A 128 -13.09 -16.07 6.00
CA TRP A 128 -13.00 -14.96 5.05
C TRP A 128 -13.06 -13.60 5.75
N ILE A 129 -13.94 -13.42 6.74
CA ILE A 129 -14.09 -12.17 7.51
C ILE A 129 -12.80 -11.89 8.29
N LEU A 130 -12.30 -12.87 9.06
CA LEU A 130 -11.13 -12.73 9.90
C LEU A 130 -9.88 -12.42 9.07
N ARG A 131 -9.68 -13.14 7.96
CA ARG A 131 -8.59 -12.84 7.02
C ARG A 131 -8.70 -11.43 6.44
N LYS A 132 -9.90 -10.99 6.07
CA LYS A 132 -10.06 -9.64 5.50
C LYS A 132 -9.85 -8.54 6.53
N LEU A 133 -10.24 -8.78 7.78
CA LEU A 133 -10.00 -7.86 8.90
C LEU A 133 -8.52 -7.80 9.27
N SER A 134 -7.80 -8.93 9.29
CA SER A 134 -6.36 -8.95 9.51
C SER A 134 -5.61 -8.23 8.39
N GLU A 135 -5.93 -8.53 7.12
CA GLU A 135 -5.38 -7.83 5.95
C GLU A 135 -5.64 -6.32 6.02
N ALA A 136 -6.84 -5.90 6.44
CA ALA A 136 -7.18 -4.48 6.59
C ALA A 136 -6.40 -3.81 7.73
N ARG A 137 -6.26 -4.47 8.88
CA ARG A 137 -5.48 -3.99 10.02
C ARG A 137 -3.99 -3.87 9.67
N GLU A 138 -3.42 -4.88 9.01
CA GLU A 138 -2.03 -4.83 8.55
C GLU A 138 -1.81 -3.70 7.54
N ARG A 139 -2.73 -3.48 6.60
CA ARG A 139 -2.68 -2.33 5.68
C ARG A 139 -2.73 -1.02 6.45
N GLN A 140 -3.62 -0.89 7.44
CA GLN A 140 -3.73 0.32 8.25
C GLN A 140 -2.46 0.58 9.06
N GLN A 141 -1.91 -0.45 9.72
CA GLN A 141 -0.65 -0.36 10.48
C GLN A 141 0.53 0.00 9.57
N ARG A 142 0.60 -0.57 8.36
CA ARG A 142 1.60 -0.20 7.35
C ARG A 142 1.45 1.26 6.91
N MET A 143 0.22 1.75 6.73
CA MET A 143 -0.03 3.15 6.39
C MET A 143 0.32 4.11 7.54
N GLU A 144 -0.04 3.77 8.78
CA GLU A 144 0.27 4.55 9.98
C GLU A 144 1.79 4.60 10.25
N GLY A 145 2.48 3.47 10.08
CA GLY A 145 3.95 3.41 10.15
C GLY A 145 4.66 4.13 9.00
N GLY A 146 3.97 4.40 7.89
CA GLY A 146 4.47 5.15 6.73
C GLY A 146 4.19 6.64 6.76
N ARG A 147 3.68 7.20 7.87
CA ARG A 147 3.45 8.64 7.98
C ARG A 147 4.77 9.41 8.03
N ILE A 148 4.94 10.37 7.13
CA ILE A 148 6.17 11.16 7.06
C ILE A 148 6.13 12.24 8.14
N VAL A 149 7.11 12.21 9.05
CA VAL A 149 7.34 13.30 10.01
C VAL A 149 8.19 14.36 9.33
N TRP A 150 7.56 15.45 8.89
CA TRP A 150 8.21 16.50 8.12
C TRP A 150 9.20 17.33 8.96
N ALA A 151 10.48 16.99 8.87
CA ALA A 151 11.59 17.67 9.53
C ALA A 151 12.92 17.41 8.80
N HIS A 152 13.99 18.08 9.23
CA HIS A 152 15.35 17.72 8.80
C HIS A 152 15.63 16.25 9.16
N GLY A 153 16.18 15.48 8.21
CA GLY A 153 16.50 14.07 8.36
C GLY A 153 15.33 13.12 8.10
N ALA A 154 14.12 13.63 7.81
CA ALA A 154 12.97 12.81 7.46
C ALA A 154 13.27 11.88 6.27
N GLU A 155 12.65 10.70 6.26
CA GLU A 155 12.78 9.75 5.16
C GLU A 155 11.46 9.62 4.43
N LEU A 156 11.53 9.58 3.11
CA LEU A 156 10.39 9.35 2.25
C LEU A 156 10.77 8.39 1.12
N PRO A 157 9.86 7.52 0.66
CA PRO A 157 10.13 6.69 -0.49
C PRO A 157 10.21 7.54 -1.76
N TYR A 158 11.20 7.29 -2.59
CA TYR A 158 11.38 7.91 -3.90
C TYR A 158 11.95 6.88 -4.87
N LEU A 159 11.21 6.62 -5.95
CA LEU A 159 11.50 5.59 -6.94
C LEU A 159 11.71 4.19 -6.31
N GLY A 160 11.00 3.91 -5.22
CA GLY A 160 11.07 2.65 -4.48
C GLY A 160 12.22 2.53 -3.48
N GLU A 161 13.07 3.55 -3.37
CA GLU A 161 14.19 3.60 -2.43
C GLU A 161 13.97 4.69 -1.36
N PRO A 162 14.53 4.55 -0.15
CA PRO A 162 14.46 5.62 0.84
C PRO A 162 15.29 6.83 0.40
N LEU A 163 14.70 8.02 0.53
CA LEU A 163 15.34 9.30 0.27
C LEU A 163 15.37 10.10 1.58
N ARG A 164 16.55 10.55 1.99
CA ARG A 164 16.71 11.36 3.21
C ARG A 164 16.55 12.84 2.89
N LEU A 165 15.72 13.54 3.63
CA LEU A 165 15.51 14.98 3.51
C LEU A 165 16.59 15.76 4.25
N VAL A 166 17.26 16.67 3.56
CA VAL A 166 18.28 17.57 4.11
C VAL A 166 17.79 19.01 3.94
N LEU A 167 17.57 19.72 5.04
CA LEU A 167 17.30 21.16 4.99
C LEU A 167 18.63 21.88 4.87
N ASP A 168 18.80 22.61 3.77
CA ASP A 168 20.04 23.30 3.44
C ASP A 168 19.75 24.80 3.24
N PRO A 169 19.96 25.63 4.28
CA PRO A 169 19.73 27.08 4.21
C PRO A 169 20.69 27.78 3.23
N SER A 170 21.81 27.13 2.92
CA SER A 170 22.82 27.65 1.99
C SER A 170 22.52 27.31 0.54
N HIS A 171 21.57 26.41 0.30
CA HIS A 171 21.09 26.08 -1.03
C HIS A 171 20.38 27.30 -1.61
N GLY A 172 21.15 28.13 -2.31
CA GLY A 172 20.65 29.34 -2.93
C GLY A 172 19.46 29.04 -3.84
N PHE A 173 18.51 29.99 -3.90
CA PHE A 173 17.32 29.96 -4.75
C PHE A 173 17.55 29.63 -6.24
N ALA A 174 18.80 29.57 -6.70
CA ALA A 174 19.20 29.15 -8.04
C ALA A 174 18.79 27.70 -8.36
N GLY A 175 18.77 26.80 -7.36
CA GLY A 175 18.42 25.39 -7.54
C GLY A 175 16.93 25.13 -7.39
N LYS A 176 16.03 25.77 -8.16
CA LYS A 176 14.56 25.53 -8.20
C LYS A 176 13.99 24.83 -6.94
N GLY A 177 14.14 25.39 -5.75
CA GLY A 177 13.61 24.83 -4.49
C GLY A 177 14.17 23.49 -3.97
N GLY A 178 15.12 22.82 -4.64
CA GLY A 178 15.81 21.63 -4.11
C GLY A 178 16.53 20.76 -5.14
N ALA A 179 17.49 19.95 -4.68
CA ALA A 179 18.37 19.11 -5.50
C ALA A 179 18.59 17.71 -4.91
N LEU A 180 18.70 16.70 -5.78
CA LEU A 180 19.12 15.36 -5.39
C LEU A 180 20.64 15.32 -5.26
N VAL A 181 21.12 14.74 -4.16
CA VAL A 181 22.51 14.42 -3.90
C VAL A 181 22.63 12.91 -3.81
N ALA A 182 23.46 12.34 -4.69
CA ALA A 182 23.66 10.91 -4.75
C ALA A 182 24.26 10.37 -3.45
N ALA A 183 23.97 9.10 -3.16
CA ALA A 183 24.69 8.32 -2.17
C ALA A 183 26.21 8.41 -2.43
N VAL A 184 26.99 8.66 -1.39
CA VAL A 184 28.46 8.64 -1.46
C VAL A 184 28.92 7.40 -0.70
N GLU A 185 29.79 6.61 -1.31
CA GLU A 185 30.45 5.53 -0.59
C GLU A 185 31.53 6.14 0.31
N GLN A 186 31.33 6.05 1.62
CA GLN A 186 32.35 6.41 2.61
C GLN A 186 32.67 5.19 3.48
N GLY A 187 33.91 4.69 3.39
CA GLY A 187 34.40 3.61 4.27
C GLY A 187 33.73 2.24 4.05
N GLY A 188 33.20 1.95 2.87
CA GLY A 188 32.58 0.66 2.54
C GLY A 188 31.09 0.54 2.88
N ALA A 189 30.46 1.61 3.38
CA ALA A 189 29.01 1.72 3.52
C ALA A 189 28.48 2.83 2.60
N ALA A 190 27.51 2.49 1.74
CA ALA A 190 26.81 3.46 0.90
C ALA A 190 25.82 4.27 1.76
N THR A 191 25.87 5.60 1.65
CA THR A 191 24.90 6.45 2.34
C THR A 191 23.55 6.46 1.61
N THR A 192 22.46 6.78 2.31
CA THR A 192 21.16 7.02 1.66
C THR A 192 21.24 8.28 0.79
N PRO A 193 20.69 8.28 -0.45
CA PRO A 193 20.62 9.50 -1.25
C PRO A 193 19.85 10.61 -0.51
N GLY A 194 20.25 11.86 -0.74
CA GLY A 194 19.71 13.03 -0.06
C GLY A 194 18.89 13.92 -0.99
N LEU A 195 17.76 14.43 -0.52
CA LEU A 195 17.05 15.55 -1.13
C LEU A 195 17.35 16.82 -0.34
N HIS A 196 18.14 17.70 -0.92
CA HIS A 196 18.51 18.98 -0.33
C HIS A 196 17.43 20.01 -0.68
N ILE A 197 16.74 20.56 0.32
CA ILE A 197 15.72 21.58 0.16
C ILE A 197 16.22 22.91 0.74
N GLY A 198 16.09 23.98 -0.04
CA GLY A 198 16.46 25.34 0.35
C GLY A 198 15.52 25.94 1.41
N LEU A 199 15.62 25.46 2.65
CA LEU A 199 14.84 25.92 3.79
C LEU A 199 15.72 26.03 5.04
N PRO A 200 15.41 26.96 5.96
CA PRO A 200 16.06 27.01 7.26
C PRO A 200 15.69 25.79 8.10
N HIS A 201 16.57 25.38 9.03
CA HIS A 201 16.29 24.30 9.98
C HIS A 201 15.10 24.60 10.92
N SER A 202 14.73 25.87 11.06
CA SER A 202 13.55 26.33 11.80
C SER A 202 12.25 26.30 10.99
N ALA A 203 12.27 25.84 9.73
CA ALA A 203 11.06 25.73 8.92
C ALA A 203 10.03 24.81 9.59
N SER A 204 8.75 25.21 9.53
CA SER A 204 7.68 24.40 10.08
C SER A 204 7.47 23.11 9.25
N PRO A 205 6.93 22.04 9.85
CA PRO A 205 6.61 20.80 9.14
C PRO A 205 5.77 21.01 7.87
N ALA A 206 4.84 21.97 7.90
CA ALA A 206 4.02 22.32 6.74
C ALA A 206 4.85 22.94 5.60
N GLN A 207 5.76 23.87 5.91
CA GLN A 207 6.66 24.47 4.91
C GLN A 207 7.58 23.43 4.28
N VAL A 208 8.09 22.51 5.09
CA VAL A 208 8.94 21.40 4.64
C VAL A 208 8.16 20.49 3.69
N ARG A 209 6.98 20.03 4.09
CA ARG A 209 6.08 19.21 3.24
C ARG A 209 5.79 19.90 1.92
N ASP A 210 5.38 21.17 1.95
CA ASP A 210 4.95 21.88 0.75
C ASP A 210 6.12 22.09 -0.23
N ALA A 211 7.33 22.36 0.28
CA ALA A 211 8.53 22.45 -0.53
C ALA A 211 8.91 21.11 -1.17
N VAL A 212 8.86 20.01 -0.40
CA VAL A 212 9.13 18.66 -0.92
C VAL A 212 8.06 18.26 -1.94
N GLN A 213 6.78 18.55 -1.69
CA GLN A 213 5.71 18.30 -2.64
C GLN A 213 5.92 19.07 -3.95
N ALA A 214 6.25 20.36 -3.87
CA ALA A 214 6.54 21.18 -5.04
C ALA A 214 7.74 20.65 -5.83
N TRP A 215 8.74 20.08 -5.15
CA TRP A 215 9.86 19.40 -5.78
C TRP A 215 9.42 18.11 -6.48
N LEU A 216 8.73 17.20 -5.78
CA LEU A 216 8.22 15.95 -6.34
C LEU A 216 7.30 16.17 -7.52
N MET A 217 6.44 17.20 -7.50
CA MET A 217 5.58 17.50 -8.64
C MET A 217 6.37 17.91 -9.89
N ARG A 218 7.48 18.64 -9.74
CA ARG A 218 8.34 18.99 -10.88
C ARG A 218 9.08 17.77 -11.40
N ASP A 219 9.58 16.95 -10.47
CA ASP A 219 10.29 15.73 -10.78
C ASP A 219 9.38 14.70 -11.47
N ALA A 220 8.15 14.54 -10.98
CA ALA A 220 7.12 13.67 -11.55
C ALA A 220 6.78 14.10 -12.97
N ARG A 221 6.64 15.40 -13.22
CA ARG A 221 6.41 15.90 -14.59
C ARG A 221 7.54 15.50 -15.52
N ARG A 222 8.80 15.66 -15.10
CA ARG A 222 9.97 15.26 -15.90
C ARG A 222 9.92 13.76 -16.18
N HIS A 223 9.88 12.96 -15.12
CA HIS A 223 9.94 11.50 -15.21
C HIS A 223 8.77 10.92 -16.02
N PHE A 224 7.54 11.34 -15.75
CA PHE A 224 6.38 10.83 -16.50
C PHE A 224 6.41 11.25 -17.97
N THR A 225 6.94 12.43 -18.30
CA THR A 225 7.11 12.85 -19.71
C THR A 225 8.10 11.90 -20.41
N GLU A 226 9.24 11.61 -19.78
CA GLU A 226 10.24 10.67 -20.32
C GLU A 226 9.63 9.27 -20.55
N ARG A 227 8.81 8.77 -19.61
CA ARG A 227 8.16 7.46 -19.77
C ARG A 227 7.06 7.48 -20.83
N LEU A 228 6.29 8.55 -20.92
CA LEU A 228 5.28 8.72 -21.96
C LEU A 228 5.91 8.74 -23.35
N ASP A 229 6.99 9.49 -23.52
CA ASP A 229 7.73 9.59 -24.80
C ASP A 229 8.40 8.27 -25.18
N HIS A 230 8.77 7.45 -24.20
CA HIS A 230 9.31 6.12 -24.43
C HIS A 230 8.23 5.12 -24.89
N PHE A 231 7.10 5.02 -24.18
CA PHE A 231 6.10 3.97 -24.43
C PHE A 231 5.10 4.31 -25.54
N ALA A 232 4.81 5.59 -25.78
CA ALA A 232 3.88 6.01 -26.83
C ALA A 232 4.26 5.47 -28.23
N PRO A 233 5.51 5.59 -28.71
CA PRO A 233 5.89 5.04 -30.02
C PRO A 233 5.83 3.51 -30.06
N LEU A 234 6.18 2.82 -28.97
CA LEU A 234 6.10 1.35 -28.89
C LEU A 234 4.65 0.85 -29.02
N LEU A 235 3.71 1.60 -28.46
CA LEU A 235 2.28 1.31 -28.57
C LEU A 235 1.66 1.82 -29.89
N GLY A 236 2.38 2.61 -30.69
CA GLY A 236 1.88 3.22 -31.92
C GLY A 236 0.87 4.33 -31.69
N VAL A 237 0.99 5.08 -30.59
CA VAL A 237 0.09 6.18 -30.21
C VAL A 237 0.85 7.50 -30.07
N ARG A 238 0.08 8.60 -29.97
CA ARG A 238 0.61 9.93 -29.62
C ARG A 238 -0.20 10.48 -28.46
N TRP A 239 0.48 11.09 -27.50
CA TRP A 239 -0.15 11.81 -26.40
C TRP A 239 -0.02 13.33 -26.64
N ALA A 240 -0.96 14.11 -26.10
CA ALA A 240 -1.09 15.54 -26.38
C ALA A 240 -0.74 16.41 -25.18
N SER A 241 -1.08 15.98 -23.96
CA SER A 241 -0.74 16.74 -22.74
C SER A 241 -0.67 15.85 -21.50
N LEU A 242 0.13 16.28 -20.53
CA LEU A 242 0.25 15.65 -19.22
C LEU A 242 -0.18 16.62 -18.10
N ARG A 243 -1.16 16.18 -17.30
CA ARG A 243 -1.55 16.83 -16.03
C ARG A 243 -1.21 15.95 -14.83
N LEU A 244 -0.69 16.56 -13.78
CA LEU A 244 -0.49 15.85 -12.52
C LEU A 244 -1.75 15.92 -11.65
N SER A 245 -1.97 14.89 -10.85
CA SER A 245 -3.08 14.78 -9.91
C SER A 245 -2.59 14.39 -8.52
N SER A 246 -3.38 14.72 -7.50
CA SER A 246 -3.24 14.27 -6.11
C SER A 246 -4.46 13.45 -5.65
N ALA A 247 -5.21 12.86 -6.60
CA ALA A 247 -6.41 12.08 -6.28
C ALA A 247 -6.08 10.87 -5.38
N ASN A 248 -6.95 10.55 -4.44
CA ASN A 248 -6.71 9.46 -3.49
C ASN A 248 -7.15 8.08 -4.03
N THR A 249 -7.98 8.05 -5.07
CA THR A 249 -8.64 6.83 -5.54
C THR A 249 -8.19 6.37 -6.93
N ARG A 250 -7.30 7.11 -7.59
CA ARG A 250 -6.85 6.79 -8.95
C ARG A 250 -5.39 7.15 -9.19
N TRP A 251 -4.72 6.30 -9.97
CA TRP A 251 -3.32 6.48 -10.35
C TRP A 251 -3.16 7.21 -11.69
N GLY A 252 -4.12 7.08 -12.61
CA GLY A 252 -4.10 7.81 -13.87
C GLY A 252 -5.47 7.92 -14.56
N SER A 253 -5.50 8.58 -15.71
CA SER A 253 -6.55 8.58 -16.74
C SER A 253 -5.94 8.97 -18.08
N ALA A 254 -6.48 8.41 -19.15
CA ALA A 254 -6.32 8.92 -20.50
C ALA A 254 -7.67 9.20 -21.17
N LYS A 255 -7.64 10.08 -22.17
CA LYS A 255 -8.77 10.38 -23.06
C LYS A 255 -8.36 10.17 -24.51
N ALA A 256 -9.33 9.88 -25.37
CA ALA A 256 -9.13 9.69 -26.81
C ALA A 256 -8.37 10.84 -27.51
N ASP A 257 -8.42 12.06 -26.97
CA ASP A 257 -7.71 13.24 -27.47
C ASP A 257 -6.22 13.27 -27.11
N GLY A 258 -5.69 12.23 -26.45
CA GLY A 258 -4.31 12.17 -26.01
C GLY A 258 -4.02 12.91 -24.70
N SER A 259 -5.04 13.43 -24.02
CA SER A 259 -4.88 14.04 -22.69
C SER A 259 -4.67 12.96 -21.63
N ILE A 260 -3.52 13.01 -20.96
CA ILE A 260 -3.15 12.07 -19.91
C ILE A 260 -3.05 12.81 -18.58
N ARG A 261 -3.57 12.16 -17.54
CA ARG A 261 -3.42 12.62 -16.16
C ARG A 261 -2.84 11.50 -15.33
N LEU A 262 -1.76 11.78 -14.59
CA LEU A 262 -1.08 10.82 -13.72
C LEU A 262 -0.94 11.38 -12.31
N ASN A 263 -0.99 10.50 -11.31
CA ASN A 263 -0.83 10.88 -9.91
C ASN A 263 0.66 11.04 -9.58
N TRP A 264 1.06 12.19 -9.05
CA TRP A 264 2.48 12.44 -8.75
C TRP A 264 3.02 11.51 -7.66
N ARG A 265 2.15 10.96 -6.81
CA ARG A 265 2.51 9.98 -5.77
C ARG A 265 3.05 8.66 -6.34
N LEU A 266 2.94 8.43 -7.65
CA LEU A 266 3.63 7.31 -8.32
C LEU A 266 5.15 7.36 -8.12
N LEU A 267 5.74 8.53 -7.87
CA LEU A 267 7.15 8.66 -7.52
C LEU A 267 7.55 7.96 -6.22
N HIS A 268 6.61 7.52 -5.38
CA HIS A 268 6.93 6.72 -4.20
C HIS A 268 7.17 5.24 -4.53
N TYR A 269 6.84 4.81 -5.74
CA TYR A 269 6.97 3.44 -6.18
C TYR A 269 8.19 3.24 -7.06
N ARG A 270 8.61 1.98 -7.19
CA ARG A 270 9.68 1.57 -8.12
C ARG A 270 9.36 1.99 -9.55
N PRO A 271 10.36 2.32 -10.39
CA PRO A 271 10.15 2.73 -11.78
C PRO A 271 9.27 1.78 -12.60
N ALA A 272 9.36 0.46 -12.36
CA ALA A 272 8.52 -0.53 -13.05
C ALA A 272 7.00 -0.31 -12.82
N ILE A 273 6.60 0.15 -11.64
CA ILE A 273 5.20 0.49 -11.35
C ILE A 273 4.77 1.73 -12.12
N ILE A 274 5.65 2.73 -12.22
CA ILE A 274 5.41 3.94 -13.02
C ILE A 274 5.23 3.55 -14.49
N ASP A 275 6.11 2.69 -15.01
CA ASP A 275 6.06 2.18 -16.38
C ASP A 275 4.76 1.47 -16.69
N TYR A 276 4.33 0.57 -15.79
CA TYR A 276 3.04 -0.10 -15.90
C TYR A 276 1.88 0.89 -15.98
N VAL A 277 1.81 1.87 -15.07
CA VAL A 277 0.71 2.84 -15.07
C VAL A 277 0.75 3.72 -16.32
N VAL A 278 1.94 4.17 -16.74
CA VAL A 278 2.09 4.96 -17.97
C VAL A 278 1.65 4.17 -19.20
N ALA A 279 2.09 2.92 -19.34
CA ALA A 279 1.69 2.03 -20.43
C ALA A 279 0.18 1.75 -20.40
N HIS A 280 -0.41 1.57 -19.22
CA HIS A 280 -1.85 1.40 -19.03
C HIS A 280 -2.63 2.60 -19.57
N GLU A 281 -2.26 3.82 -19.17
CA GLU A 281 -2.94 5.02 -19.64
C GLU A 281 -2.74 5.24 -21.15
N LEU A 282 -1.56 4.95 -21.70
CA LEU A 282 -1.32 5.04 -23.15
C LEU A 282 -2.11 3.98 -23.93
N ALA A 283 -2.26 2.76 -23.40
CA ALA A 283 -3.05 1.70 -24.03
C ALA A 283 -4.52 2.10 -24.18
N HIS A 284 -5.04 2.92 -23.26
CA HIS A 284 -6.39 3.46 -23.38
C HIS A 284 -6.59 4.28 -24.66
N LEU A 285 -5.56 4.89 -25.22
CA LEU A 285 -5.64 5.61 -26.50
C LEU A 285 -5.95 4.69 -27.69
N ARG A 286 -5.78 3.36 -27.54
CA ARG A 286 -6.13 2.34 -28.55
C ARG A 286 -7.39 1.57 -28.20
N VAL A 287 -7.58 1.25 -26.92
CA VAL A 287 -8.67 0.41 -26.43
C VAL A 287 -9.24 1.04 -25.15
N MET A 288 -10.44 1.61 -25.24
CA MET A 288 -11.02 2.44 -24.17
C MET A 288 -11.64 1.64 -23.01
N ASP A 289 -11.71 0.31 -23.14
CA ASP A 289 -12.20 -0.61 -22.11
C ASP A 289 -11.08 -1.56 -21.66
N HIS A 290 -11.27 -2.26 -20.53
CA HIS A 290 -10.31 -3.26 -20.03
C HIS A 290 -10.57 -4.67 -20.60
N SER A 291 -10.97 -4.76 -21.87
CA SER A 291 -11.15 -6.06 -22.55
C SER A 291 -9.83 -6.84 -22.66
N PRO A 292 -9.86 -8.15 -23.01
CA PRO A 292 -8.64 -8.91 -23.26
C PRO A 292 -7.68 -8.22 -24.23
N ARG A 293 -8.21 -7.57 -25.27
CA ARG A 293 -7.43 -6.80 -26.24
C ARG A 293 -6.65 -5.63 -25.61
N PHE A 294 -7.23 -4.98 -24.60
CA PHE A 294 -6.52 -3.94 -23.84
C PHE A 294 -5.32 -4.53 -23.10
N TRP A 295 -5.53 -5.64 -22.39
CA TRP A 295 -4.46 -6.29 -21.64
C TRP A 295 -3.38 -6.87 -22.55
N ASP A 296 -3.75 -7.42 -23.70
CA ASP A 296 -2.79 -7.83 -24.75
C ASP A 296 -1.96 -6.63 -25.22
N THR A 297 -2.60 -5.46 -25.38
CA THR A 297 -1.92 -4.21 -25.77
C THR A 297 -0.91 -3.77 -24.69
N VAL A 298 -1.29 -3.79 -23.42
CA VAL A 298 -0.36 -3.48 -22.30
C VAL A 298 0.79 -4.47 -22.26
N ALA A 299 0.51 -5.77 -22.41
CA ALA A 299 1.49 -6.84 -22.37
C ALA A 299 2.56 -6.74 -23.46
N THR A 300 2.27 -6.06 -24.59
CA THR A 300 3.27 -5.86 -25.66
C THR A 300 4.47 -5.02 -25.23
N VAL A 301 4.30 -4.16 -24.21
CA VAL A 301 5.35 -3.24 -23.75
C VAL A 301 5.72 -3.44 -22.28
N VAL A 302 4.81 -3.99 -21.47
CA VAL A 302 5.04 -4.35 -20.06
C VAL A 302 4.49 -5.77 -19.82
N PRO A 303 5.28 -6.82 -20.11
CA PRO A 303 4.78 -8.20 -20.09
C PRO A 303 4.47 -8.73 -18.67
N ASP A 304 5.11 -8.18 -17.64
CA ASP A 304 4.92 -8.51 -16.22
C ASP A 304 3.83 -7.65 -15.54
N TYR A 305 2.99 -6.95 -16.31
CA TYR A 305 1.97 -6.01 -15.79
C TYR A 305 1.06 -6.61 -14.71
N ALA A 306 0.75 -7.90 -14.77
CA ALA A 306 -0.12 -8.56 -13.80
C ALA A 306 0.47 -8.55 -12.38
N GLN A 307 1.79 -8.75 -12.27
CA GLN A 307 2.52 -8.69 -11.01
C GLN A 307 2.57 -7.25 -10.51
N LEU A 308 2.97 -6.32 -11.37
CA LEU A 308 3.06 -4.88 -11.06
C LEU A 308 1.71 -4.31 -10.59
N ARG A 309 0.61 -4.72 -11.23
CA ARG A 309 -0.75 -4.37 -10.83
C ARG A 309 -1.11 -4.90 -9.44
N SER A 310 -0.69 -6.11 -9.11
CA SER A 310 -0.91 -6.67 -7.77
C SER A 310 -0.15 -5.86 -6.73
N HIS A 311 1.12 -5.57 -6.97
CA HIS A 311 1.95 -4.77 -6.07
C HIS A 311 1.34 -3.39 -5.81
N LEU A 312 0.92 -2.68 -6.87
CA LEU A 312 0.29 -1.35 -6.74
C LEU A 312 -1.02 -1.36 -5.95
N ARG A 313 -1.73 -2.49 -5.91
CA ARG A 313 -2.95 -2.66 -5.10
C ARG A 313 -2.62 -2.89 -3.62
N ASP A 314 -1.58 -3.66 -3.37
CA ASP A 314 -1.27 -4.20 -2.05
C ASP A 314 -0.38 -3.24 -1.24
N GLU A 315 0.32 -2.32 -1.91
CA GLU A 315 1.16 -1.26 -1.33
C GLU A 315 0.56 0.12 -1.59
N PRO A 316 -0.16 0.74 -0.62
CA PRO A 316 -0.60 2.12 -0.75
C PRO A 316 0.57 3.10 -0.61
N ALA A 317 0.48 4.26 -1.27
CA ALA A 317 1.45 5.33 -1.10
C ALA A 317 1.47 5.82 0.36
N PRO A 318 2.61 6.37 0.83
CA PRO A 318 2.71 6.91 2.18
C PRO A 318 1.65 7.97 2.44
N LEU A 319 1.20 8.04 3.70
CA LEU A 319 0.33 9.11 4.15
C LEU A 319 1.10 10.43 4.12
N TRP A 320 0.61 11.35 3.30
CA TRP A 320 1.27 12.62 3.03
C TRP A 320 0.98 13.71 4.07
N ASP A 321 -0.20 13.62 4.70
CA ASP A 321 -0.75 14.58 5.67
C ASP A 321 -0.61 14.11 7.14
#